data_AF-A0A5C1AQE2-F1
#
_entry.id   AF-A0A5C1AQE2-F1
#
_cell.length_a   1.000
_cell.length_b   1.000
_cell.length_c   1.000
_cell.angle_alpha   90.00
_cell.angle_beta   90.00
_cell.angle_gamma   90.00
#
_symmetry.space_group_name_H-M   'P 1'
#
loop_
_entity.id
_entity.type
_entity.pdbx_description
1 polymer ?
#
loop_
_entity_poly.entity_id
_entity_poly.type
_entity_poly.pdbx_seq_one_letter_code
_entity_poly.pdbx_strand_id
1 'polypeptide(L)'
;MWRAIEVHPAVDKIGRVQPSRTDVHLARLLRLIGVCLVAALPAILLPYTVMNALHRDALHLGELPDVVILQYLSRTASLLYAMHGAILVFVSFDVRRYRPLIVVLGYLNGFYGLVAFTVDLVFGMPLWWAAWEGPLIILAAVLTIRLAKRDAADSSELAQVS
;
A
#
# COMPACT_ATOMS: atom_id res chain seq x y z
N MET A 1 27.59 -38.54 25.41
CA MET A 1 27.04 -37.30 25.98
C MET A 1 26.31 -36.57 24.86
N TRP A 2 25.02 -36.87 24.65
CA TRP A 2 24.20 -36.30 23.58
C TRP A 2 23.63 -34.97 24.07
N ARG A 3 24.10 -33.84 23.53
CA ARG A 3 23.42 -32.55 23.70
C ARG A 3 22.16 -32.59 22.85
N ALA A 4 21.00 -32.62 23.50
CA ALA A 4 19.74 -32.33 22.84
C ALA A 4 19.88 -30.97 22.16
N ILE A 5 19.76 -30.94 20.83
CA ILE A 5 19.60 -29.70 20.08
C ILE A 5 18.26 -29.15 20.53
N GLU A 6 18.29 -28.16 21.43
CA GLU A 6 17.11 -27.39 21.76
C GLU A 6 16.61 -26.77 20.46
N VAL A 7 15.53 -27.33 19.92
CA VAL A 7 14.86 -26.78 18.75
C VAL A 7 14.34 -25.41 19.17
N HIS A 8 15.04 -24.37 18.73
CA HIS A 8 14.72 -22.98 19.05
C HIS A 8 13.23 -22.75 18.71
N PRO A 9 12.42 -22.14 19.59
CA PRO A 9 10.96 -22.05 19.45
C PRO A 9 10.46 -21.34 18.17
N ALA A 10 11.37 -20.73 17.41
CA ALA A 10 11.10 -20.03 16.16
C ALA A 10 11.04 -20.95 14.93
N VAL A 11 11.45 -22.22 15.05
CA VAL A 11 11.55 -23.16 13.92
C VAL A 11 10.47 -24.22 14.04
N ASP A 12 9.59 -24.32 13.04
CA ASP A 12 8.54 -25.35 13.03
C ASP A 12 9.11 -26.76 12.78
N LYS A 13 8.26 -27.79 12.84
CA LYS A 13 8.66 -29.21 12.63
C LYS A 13 9.27 -29.49 11.24
N ILE A 14 9.19 -28.54 10.32
CA ILE A 14 9.64 -28.64 8.93
C ILE A 14 10.82 -27.68 8.68
N GLY A 15 11.38 -27.06 9.72
CA GLY A 15 12.52 -26.16 9.59
C GLY A 15 12.16 -24.74 9.13
N ARG A 16 10.87 -24.37 9.08
CA ARG A 16 10.46 -23.02 8.68
C ARG A 16 10.55 -22.08 9.86
N VAL A 17 11.17 -20.92 9.64
CA VAL A 17 11.15 -19.83 10.60
C VAL A 17 9.74 -19.24 10.63
N GLN A 18 9.08 -19.28 11.78
CA GLN A 18 7.74 -18.72 11.95
C GLN A 18 7.75 -17.21 11.65
N PRO A 19 6.69 -16.68 11.00
CA PRO A 19 6.59 -15.26 10.73
C PRO A 19 6.48 -14.48 12.06
N SER A 20 7.23 -13.40 12.19
CA SER A 20 7.14 -12.54 13.37
C SER A 20 5.79 -11.82 13.40
N ARG A 21 5.38 -11.31 14.58
CA ARG A 21 4.17 -10.47 14.69
C ARG A 21 4.24 -9.24 13.78
N THR A 22 5.45 -8.68 13.63
CA THR A 22 5.74 -7.55 12.73
C THR A 22 5.45 -7.90 11.27
N ASP A 23 5.86 -9.09 10.83
CA ASP A 23 5.63 -9.57 9.46
C ASP A 23 4.15 -9.75 9.15
N VAL A 24 3.40 -10.31 10.11
CA VAL A 24 1.95 -10.47 9.96
C VAL A 24 1.27 -9.10 9.85
N HIS A 25 1.67 -8.12 10.66
CA HIS A 25 1.12 -6.76 10.60
C HIS A 25 1.48 -6.06 9.29
N LEU A 26 2.73 -6.16 8.84
CA LEU A 26 3.17 -5.59 7.57
C LEU A 26 2.42 -6.21 6.39
N ALA A 27 2.30 -7.54 6.35
CA ALA A 27 1.55 -8.23 5.30
C ALA A 27 0.07 -7.82 5.27
N ARG A 28 -0.58 -7.69 6.43
CA ARG A 28 -1.98 -7.22 6.52
C ARG A 28 -2.13 -5.79 6.04
N LEU A 29 -1.22 -4.90 6.43
CA LEU A 29 -1.22 -3.50 5.99
C LEU A 29 -1.09 -3.42 4.45
N LEU A 30 -0.12 -4.13 3.88
CA LEU A 30 0.10 -4.17 2.43
C LEU A 30 -1.10 -4.76 1.67
N ARG A 31 -1.75 -5.80 2.21
CA ARG A 31 -2.98 -6.37 1.61
C ARG A 31 -4.14 -5.41 1.66
N LEU A 32 -4.36 -4.74 2.79
CA LEU A 32 -5.47 -3.81 2.92
C LEU A 32 -5.32 -2.66 1.92
N ILE A 33 -4.15 -2.04 1.86
CA ILE A 33 -3.85 -0.98 0.88
C ILE A 33 -3.97 -1.52 -0.55
N GLY A 34 -3.34 -2.67 -0.82
CA GLY A 34 -3.33 -3.26 -2.16
C GLY A 34 -4.73 -3.63 -2.67
N VAL A 35 -5.57 -4.21 -1.81
CA VAL A 35 -6.97 -4.55 -2.16
C VAL A 35 -7.80 -3.29 -2.39
N CYS A 36 -7.65 -2.25 -1.57
CA CYS A 36 -8.30 -0.96 -1.80
C CYS A 36 -7.93 -0.36 -3.17
N LEU A 37 -6.66 -0.45 -3.56
CA LEU A 37 -6.19 0.04 -4.87
C LEU A 37 -6.65 -0.83 -6.04
N VAL A 38 -6.64 -2.16 -5.89
CA VAL A 38 -7.18 -3.09 -6.91
C VAL A 38 -8.67 -2.87 -7.13
N ALA A 39 -9.40 -2.39 -6.12
CA ALA A 39 -10.82 -2.04 -6.27
C ALA A 39 -11.06 -0.86 -7.23
N ALA A 40 -10.02 -0.15 -7.70
CA ALA A 40 -10.13 0.81 -8.79
C ALA A 40 -10.30 0.15 -10.17
N LEU A 41 -9.95 -1.13 -10.33
CA LEU A 41 -9.98 -1.82 -11.63
C LEU A 41 -11.35 -1.78 -12.35
N PRO A 42 -12.50 -1.98 -11.67
CA PRO A 42 -13.80 -1.87 -12.31
C PRO A 42 -14.11 -0.47 -12.87
N ALA A 43 -13.48 0.59 -12.33
CA ALA A 43 -13.69 1.96 -12.77
C ALA A 43 -13.22 2.22 -14.22
N ILE A 44 -12.38 1.33 -14.77
CA ILE A 44 -11.98 1.38 -16.19
C ILE A 44 -13.21 1.24 -17.11
N LEU A 45 -14.18 0.43 -16.70
CA LEU A 45 -15.38 0.12 -17.48
C LEU A 45 -16.55 1.04 -17.14
N LEU A 46 -16.38 1.99 -16.21
CA LEU A 46 -17.45 2.88 -15.82
C LEU A 46 -17.85 3.77 -17.01
N PRO A 47 -19.15 3.85 -17.35
CA PRO A 47 -19.63 4.79 -18.36
C PRO A 47 -19.57 6.22 -17.81
N TYR A 48 -19.41 7.20 -18.72
CA TYR A 48 -19.31 8.62 -18.36
C TYR A 48 -20.51 9.10 -17.51
N THR A 49 -21.73 8.64 -17.81
CA THR A 49 -22.94 9.02 -17.06
C THR A 49 -22.85 8.68 -15.57
N VAL A 50 -22.30 7.50 -15.23
CA VAL A 50 -22.12 7.07 -13.84
C VAL A 50 -20.99 7.86 -13.18
N MET A 51 -19.89 8.10 -13.90
CA MET A 51 -18.79 8.93 -13.37
C MET A 51 -19.25 10.35 -13.07
N ASN A 52 -20.01 10.96 -13.97
CA ASN A 52 -20.54 12.31 -13.80
C ASN A 52 -21.54 12.37 -12.64
N ALA A 53 -22.41 11.38 -12.49
CA ALA A 53 -23.32 11.28 -11.34
C ALA A 53 -22.54 11.16 -10.02
N LEU A 54 -21.47 10.36 -9.96
CA LEU A 54 -20.62 10.29 -8.76
C LEU A 54 -19.95 11.64 -8.45
N HIS A 55 -19.36 12.28 -9.46
CA HIS A 55 -18.68 13.58 -9.30
C HIS A 55 -19.65 14.66 -8.80
N ARG A 56 -20.86 14.73 -9.37
CA ARG A 56 -21.86 15.73 -9.03
C ARG A 56 -22.63 15.42 -7.75
N ASP A 57 -23.15 14.21 -7.62
CA ASP A 57 -24.18 13.87 -6.64
C ASP A 57 -23.59 13.23 -5.37
N ALA A 58 -22.55 12.41 -5.50
CA ALA A 58 -21.92 11.75 -4.35
C ALA A 58 -20.77 12.60 -3.76
N LEU A 59 -19.92 13.13 -4.63
CA LEU A 59 -18.69 13.83 -4.25
C LEU A 59 -18.87 15.35 -4.16
N HIS A 60 -19.97 15.89 -4.72
CA HIS A 60 -20.27 17.32 -4.74
C HIS A 60 -19.16 18.17 -5.37
N LEU A 61 -18.47 17.63 -6.39
CA LEU A 61 -17.38 18.29 -7.12
C LEU A 61 -17.87 19.01 -8.40
N GLY A 62 -19.17 18.97 -8.69
CA GLY A 62 -19.78 19.63 -9.85
C GLY A 62 -19.92 18.72 -11.06
N GLU A 63 -20.05 19.29 -12.25
CA GLU A 63 -20.14 18.51 -13.49
C GLU A 63 -18.75 18.12 -14.00
N LEU A 64 -18.61 16.85 -14.39
CA LEU A 64 -17.40 16.33 -15.00
C LEU A 64 -17.37 16.80 -16.47
N PRO A 65 -16.29 17.43 -16.97
CA PRO A 65 -16.23 17.82 -18.38
C PRO A 65 -16.25 16.61 -19.33
N ASP A 66 -17.16 16.59 -20.32
CA ASP A 66 -17.22 15.50 -21.32
C ASP A 66 -16.19 15.71 -22.43
N VAL A 67 -14.92 15.50 -22.09
CA VAL A 67 -13.81 15.58 -23.04
C VAL A 67 -12.99 14.30 -23.05
N VAL A 68 -12.52 13.92 -24.25
CA VAL A 68 -11.82 12.65 -24.51
C VAL A 68 -10.63 12.45 -23.58
N ILE A 69 -9.85 13.51 -23.32
CA ILE A 69 -8.65 13.42 -22.48
C ILE A 69 -8.98 13.05 -21.03
N LEU A 70 -10.06 13.57 -20.47
CA LEU A 70 -10.46 13.29 -19.09
C LEU A 70 -10.92 11.84 -18.93
N GLN A 71 -11.71 11.38 -19.90
CA GLN A 71 -12.17 9.99 -20.00
C GLN A 71 -11.02 8.99 -20.19
N TYR A 72 -9.99 9.38 -20.92
CA TYR A 72 -8.77 8.57 -21.08
C TYR A 72 -7.96 8.53 -19.78
N LEU A 73 -7.67 9.71 -19.19
CA LEU A 73 -6.84 9.83 -18.00
C LEU A 73 -7.45 9.15 -16.77
N SER A 74 -8.76 9.24 -16.57
CA SER A 74 -9.43 8.57 -15.44
C SER A 74 -9.28 7.05 -15.48
N ARG A 75 -9.36 6.46 -16.68
CA ARG A 75 -9.24 5.01 -16.89
C ARG A 75 -7.80 4.53 -16.77
N THR A 76 -6.85 5.29 -17.32
CA THR A 76 -5.42 4.96 -17.17
C THR A 76 -4.94 5.15 -15.74
N ALA A 77 -5.43 6.17 -15.03
CA ALA A 77 -5.19 6.33 -13.60
C ALA A 77 -5.76 5.16 -12.79
N SER A 78 -7.00 4.74 -13.08
CA SER A 78 -7.61 3.56 -12.42
C SER A 78 -6.79 2.28 -12.66
N LEU A 79 -6.29 2.08 -13.88
CA LEU A 79 -5.41 0.96 -14.20
C LEU A 79 -4.08 1.03 -13.45
N LEU A 80 -3.47 2.22 -13.35
CA LEU A 80 -2.22 2.42 -12.63
C LEU A 80 -2.40 2.11 -11.13
N TYR A 81 -3.50 2.55 -10.52
CA TYR A 81 -3.84 2.19 -9.14
C TYR A 81 -4.02 0.68 -8.98
N ALA A 82 -4.77 0.03 -9.89
CA ALA A 82 -4.96 -1.41 -9.82
C ALA A 82 -3.64 -2.19 -9.97
N MET A 83 -2.76 -1.76 -10.88
CA MET A 83 -1.43 -2.34 -11.05
C MET A 83 -0.57 -2.16 -9.80
N HIS A 84 -0.54 -0.96 -9.23
CA HIS A 84 0.18 -0.70 -7.99
C HIS A 84 -0.37 -1.54 -6.83
N GLY A 85 -1.69 -1.62 -6.71
CA GLY A 85 -2.36 -2.47 -5.72
C GLY A 85 -2.00 -3.95 -5.88
N ALA A 86 -1.98 -4.47 -7.11
CA ALA A 86 -1.58 -5.85 -7.39
C ALA A 86 -0.14 -6.12 -6.96
N ILE A 87 0.79 -5.17 -7.17
CA ILE A 87 2.18 -5.27 -6.69
C ILE A 87 2.19 -5.36 -5.16
N LEU A 88 1.45 -4.50 -4.45
CA LEU A 88 1.38 -4.52 -2.98
C LEU A 88 0.80 -5.84 -2.44
N VAL A 89 -0.27 -6.34 -3.05
CA VAL A 89 -0.84 -7.67 -2.70
C VAL A 89 0.19 -8.77 -2.96
N PHE A 90 0.90 -8.74 -4.08
CA PHE A 90 1.90 -9.75 -4.41
C PHE A 90 3.05 -9.78 -3.40
N VAL A 91 3.65 -8.64 -3.07
CA VAL A 91 4.76 -8.59 -2.09
C VAL A 91 4.31 -8.93 -0.67
N SER A 92 3.01 -8.80 -0.37
CA SER A 92 2.46 -9.19 0.93
C SER A 92 2.49 -10.70 1.20
N PHE A 93 2.63 -11.54 0.18
CA PHE A 93 2.71 -13.00 0.36
C PHE A 93 4.05 -13.45 0.93
N ASP A 94 5.11 -12.68 0.71
CA ASP A 94 6.45 -12.96 1.23
C ASP A 94 7.20 -11.67 1.59
N VAL A 95 6.80 -11.07 2.71
CA VAL A 95 7.34 -9.79 3.16
C VAL A 95 8.82 -9.85 3.48
N ARG A 96 9.35 -11.01 3.88
CA ARG A 96 10.76 -11.20 4.22
C ARG A 96 11.63 -11.17 2.98
N ARG A 97 11.22 -11.89 1.93
CA ARG A 97 11.93 -11.88 0.65
C ARG A 97 11.89 -10.52 -0.03
N TYR A 98 10.75 -9.82 0.03
CA TYR A 98 10.56 -8.55 -0.66
C TYR A 98 10.88 -7.31 0.19
N ARG A 99 11.49 -7.44 1.37
CA ARG A 99 11.76 -6.31 2.28
C ARG A 99 12.40 -5.08 1.61
N PRO A 100 13.50 -5.21 0.84
CA PRO A 100 14.12 -4.02 0.24
C PRO A 100 13.17 -3.29 -0.71
N LEU A 101 12.39 -4.05 -1.49
CA LEU A 101 11.37 -3.51 -2.39
C LEU A 101 10.24 -2.85 -1.59
N ILE A 102 9.76 -3.45 -0.51
CA ILE A 102 8.70 -2.88 0.35
C ILE A 102 9.15 -1.53 0.94
N VAL A 103 10.42 -1.39 1.33
CA VAL A 103 10.97 -0.12 1.81
C VAL A 103 10.97 0.93 0.71
N VAL A 104 11.41 0.58 -0.50
CA VAL A 104 11.37 1.48 -1.67
C VAL A 104 9.94 1.91 -1.99
N LEU A 105 8.99 0.96 -2.03
CA LEU A 105 7.57 1.25 -2.24
C LEU A 105 7.01 2.16 -1.14
N GLY A 106 7.43 1.97 0.11
CA GLY A 106 7.08 2.88 1.21
C GLY A 106 7.55 4.30 0.96
N TYR A 107 8.81 4.50 0.52
CA TYR A 107 9.31 5.84 0.19
C TYR A 107 8.59 6.47 -1.00
N LEU A 108 8.36 5.69 -2.07
CA LEU A 108 7.63 6.16 -3.24
C LEU A 108 6.20 6.58 -2.90
N ASN A 109 5.51 5.80 -2.06
CA ASN A 109 4.15 6.12 -1.60
C ASN A 109 4.14 7.35 -0.70
N GLY A 110 5.15 7.51 0.18
CA GLY A 110 5.29 8.72 1.00
C GLY A 110 5.51 9.97 0.15
N PHE A 111 6.35 9.88 -0.89
CA PHE A 111 6.56 10.95 -1.85
C PHE A 111 5.28 11.25 -2.65
N TYR A 112 4.60 10.22 -3.13
CA TYR A 112 3.30 10.37 -3.81
C TYR A 112 2.29 11.11 -2.93
N GLY A 113 2.10 10.70 -1.67
CA GLY A 113 1.17 11.36 -0.75
C GLY A 113 1.50 12.83 -0.51
N LEU A 114 2.80 13.19 -0.43
CA LEU A 114 3.22 14.58 -0.31
C LEU A 114 2.88 15.41 -1.56
N VAL A 115 3.14 14.86 -2.74
CA VAL A 115 2.84 15.53 -4.01
C VAL A 115 1.33 15.65 -4.21
N ALA A 116 0.57 14.57 -4.01
CA ALA A 116 -0.88 14.55 -4.12
C ALA A 116 -1.52 15.60 -3.19
N PHE A 117 -1.11 15.63 -1.91
CA PHE A 117 -1.60 16.64 -0.97
C PHE A 117 -1.34 18.07 -1.45
N THR A 118 -0.14 18.33 -1.98
CA THR A 118 0.22 19.66 -2.48
C THR A 118 -0.64 20.03 -3.69
N VAL A 119 -0.84 19.10 -4.62
CA VAL A 119 -1.71 19.28 -5.80
C VAL A 119 -3.14 19.57 -5.36
N ASP A 120 -3.70 18.79 -4.44
CA ASP A 120 -5.06 18.98 -3.94
C ASP A 120 -5.27 20.38 -3.35
N LEU A 121 -4.30 20.87 -2.58
CA LEU A 121 -4.35 22.24 -2.04
C LEU A 121 -4.26 23.31 -3.14
N VAL A 122 -3.40 23.11 -4.15
CA VAL A 122 -3.23 24.05 -5.27
C VAL A 122 -4.49 24.14 -6.13
N PHE A 123 -5.17 23.02 -6.37
CA PHE A 123 -6.38 22.97 -7.17
C PHE A 123 -7.67 23.21 -6.36
N GLY A 124 -7.55 23.49 -5.06
CA GLY A 124 -8.69 23.83 -4.21
C GLY A 124 -9.63 22.66 -3.94
N MET A 125 -9.12 21.43 -3.94
CA MET A 125 -9.90 20.24 -3.59
C MET A 125 -10.42 20.36 -2.15
N PRO A 126 -11.59 19.78 -1.83
CA PRO A 126 -12.10 19.76 -0.46
C PRO A 126 -11.09 19.15 0.51
N LEU A 127 -10.95 19.73 1.71
CA LEU A 127 -9.95 19.28 2.69
C LEU A 127 -10.11 17.81 3.11
N TRP A 128 -11.35 17.30 3.11
CA TRP A 128 -11.58 15.89 3.40
C TRP A 128 -10.97 15.00 2.31
N TRP A 129 -11.05 15.40 1.04
CA TRP A 129 -10.43 14.70 -0.08
C TRP A 129 -8.91 14.70 0.05
N ALA A 130 -8.34 15.90 0.27
CA ALA A 130 -6.91 16.08 0.46
C ALA A 130 -6.35 15.28 1.63
N ALA A 131 -7.13 15.14 2.72
CA ALA A 131 -6.74 14.34 3.88
C ALA A 131 -6.64 12.82 3.55
N TRP A 132 -7.52 12.32 2.69
CA TRP A 132 -7.52 10.92 2.25
C TRP A 132 -6.37 10.61 1.28
N GLU A 133 -6.06 11.52 0.34
CA GLU A 133 -4.98 11.30 -0.63
C GLU A 133 -3.59 11.61 -0.07
N GLY A 134 -3.47 12.59 0.83
CA GLY A 134 -2.17 13.04 1.31
C GLY A 134 -1.74 12.41 2.64
N PRO A 135 -2.16 12.97 3.78
CA PRO A 135 -1.77 12.53 5.12
C PRO A 135 -1.96 11.04 5.37
N LEU A 136 -3.06 10.45 4.91
CA LEU A 136 -3.30 9.02 5.13
C LEU A 136 -2.30 8.14 4.38
N ILE A 137 -1.96 8.48 3.14
CA ILE A 137 -0.95 7.75 2.36
C ILE A 137 0.44 7.92 2.98
N ILE A 138 0.78 9.12 3.45
CA ILE A 138 2.04 9.38 4.16
C ILE A 138 2.11 8.54 5.44
N LEU A 139 1.03 8.48 6.22
CA LEU A 139 0.97 7.65 7.43
C LEU A 139 1.17 6.16 7.08
N ALA A 140 0.47 5.66 6.06
CA ALA A 140 0.62 4.28 5.60
C ALA A 140 2.05 3.96 5.14
N ALA A 141 2.69 4.90 4.43
CA ALA A 141 4.08 4.81 4.00
C ALA A 141 5.05 4.74 5.18
N VAL A 142 4.89 5.63 6.17
CA VAL A 142 5.71 5.63 7.39
C VAL A 142 5.55 4.32 8.15
N LEU A 143 4.32 3.84 8.36
CA LEU A 143 4.07 2.56 9.02
C LEU A 143 4.70 1.38 8.27
N THR A 144 4.57 1.36 6.95
CA THR A 144 5.20 0.33 6.09
C THR A 144 6.71 0.32 6.27
N ILE A 145 7.38 1.48 6.19
CA ILE A 145 8.84 1.58 6.35
C ILE A 145 9.27 1.16 7.75
N ARG A 146 8.56 1.61 8.79
CA ARG A 146 8.91 1.29 10.19
C ARG A 146 8.80 -0.20 10.47
N LEU A 147 7.72 -0.84 10.03
CA LEU A 147 7.52 -2.28 10.19
C LEU A 147 8.55 -3.08 9.37
N ALA A 148 8.85 -2.65 8.15
CA ALA A 148 9.83 -3.31 7.29
C ALA A 148 11.26 -3.26 7.86
N LYS A 149 11.64 -2.15 8.50
CA LYS A 149 12.98 -1.96 9.10
C LYS A 149 13.13 -2.59 10.49
N ARG A 150 12.07 -2.64 11.31
CA ARG A 150 12.13 -3.16 12.69
C ARG A 150 12.54 -4.63 12.74
N ASP A 151 11.92 -5.47 11.91
CA ASP A 151 12.21 -6.91 11.94
C ASP A 151 13.60 -7.27 11.37
N ALA A 152 14.15 -6.42 10.50
CA ALA A 152 15.52 -6.56 10.04
C ALA A 152 16.53 -6.34 11.17
N ALA A 153 16.25 -5.39 12.08
CA ALA A 153 17.07 -5.16 13.28
C ALA A 153 16.96 -6.35 14.25
N ASP A 154 15.74 -6.78 14.59
CA ASP A 154 15.50 -7.92 15.49
C ASP A 154 16.18 -9.21 14.98
N SER A 155 16.13 -9.46 13.67
CA SER A 155 16.79 -10.64 13.05
C SER A 155 18.32 -10.57 13.13
N SER A 156 18.90 -9.37 12.99
CA SER A 156 20.36 -9.17 13.07
C SER A 156 20.89 -9.33 14.49
N GLU A 157 20.12 -8.89 15.49
CA GLU A 157 20.49 -8.98 16.90
C GLU A 157 20.47 -10.43 17.39
N LEU A 158 19.44 -11.21 17.01
CA LEU A 158 19.37 -12.64 17.33
C LEU A 158 20.55 -13.44 16.74
N ALA A 159 21.00 -13.09 15.53
CA ALA A 159 22.14 -13.74 14.88
C ALA A 159 23.49 -13.39 15.52
N GLN A 160 23.59 -12.29 16.28
CA GLN A 160 24.82 -11.93 17.01
C GLN A 160 24.92 -12.60 18.38
N VAL A 161 23.80 -13.03 18.96
CA VAL A 161 23.73 -13.63 20.30
C VAL A 161 23.79 -15.17 20.27
N SER A 162 23.55 -15.80 19.12
CA SER A 162 23.65 -17.26 18.89
C SER A 162 25.05 -17.72 18.48
#